data_AF-A0AAT9TMB0-F1
#
_entry.id   AF-A0AAT9TMB0-F1
#
_cell.length_a   1.000
_cell.length_b   1.000
_cell.length_c   1.000
_cell.angle_alpha   90.00
_cell.angle_beta   90.00
_cell.angle_gamma   90.00
#
_symmetry.space_group_name_H-M   'P 1'
#
loop_
_entity.id
_entity.type
_entity.pdbx_description
1 polymer ?
#
loop_
_entity_poly.entity_id
_entity_poly.type
_entity_poly.pdbx_seq_one_letter_code
_entity_poly.pdbx_strand_id
1 'polypeptide(L)'
;MRIGELSRRSGVPVPTIKYYLREGLLPAGELTSPNQAHYGAGHERRLRLIRALLDVGGLSLASIGEVLEVMDDPEQPVHKVLGIAADGVTPAGGEEAGPELEEAREEVAELLLRRGWHADERGSAAESLAGVLAALRRAGHSGYIALLDVYADAAEPLARADLDYVQRRVAREDLVESVVVGTVLGEAMFGALRRLAHIDVSYRRFESPQNLSGPVDPEGPHAMEEGAGGGGAGDAGAGGGVEAGG
;
A
#
# COMPACT_ATOMS: atom_id res chain seq x y z
N MET A 1 34.19 -11.17 -4.49
CA MET A 1 34.56 -9.98 -3.70
C MET A 1 34.63 -10.32 -2.21
N ARG A 2 35.40 -9.58 -1.39
CA ARG A 2 35.41 -9.76 0.09
C ARG A 2 34.21 -9.06 0.73
N ILE A 3 33.86 -9.42 1.97
CA ILE A 3 32.67 -8.88 2.67
C ILE A 3 32.66 -7.34 2.78
N GLY A 4 33.82 -6.70 2.99
CA GLY A 4 33.90 -5.24 3.04
C GLY A 4 33.65 -4.57 1.69
N GLU A 5 34.00 -5.22 0.59
CA GLU A 5 33.69 -4.74 -0.76
C GLU A 5 32.21 -4.99 -1.10
N LEU A 6 31.68 -6.15 -0.73
CA LEU A 6 30.26 -6.47 -0.85
C LEU A 6 29.41 -5.41 -0.14
N SER A 7 29.76 -5.06 1.09
CA SER A 7 29.08 -4.02 1.88
C SER A 7 29.05 -2.66 1.17
N ARG A 8 30.18 -2.21 0.61
CA ARG A 8 30.23 -0.93 -0.13
C ARG A 8 29.37 -0.96 -1.39
N ARG A 9 29.40 -2.07 -2.14
CA ARG A 9 28.69 -2.20 -3.43
C ARG A 9 27.19 -2.42 -3.29
N SER A 10 26.78 -3.16 -2.26
CA SER A 10 25.36 -3.35 -1.95
C SER A 10 24.78 -2.17 -1.17
N GLY A 11 25.61 -1.43 -0.42
CA GLY A 11 25.17 -0.42 0.53
C GLY A 11 24.65 -1.01 1.85
N VAL A 12 24.82 -2.32 2.08
CA VAL A 12 24.38 -3.00 3.29
C VAL A 12 25.56 -3.09 4.27
N PRO A 13 25.42 -2.63 5.54
CA PRO A 13 26.51 -2.69 6.52
C PRO A 13 26.98 -4.13 6.78
N VAL A 14 28.29 -4.32 7.02
CA VAL A 14 28.87 -5.64 7.32
C VAL A 14 28.15 -6.37 8.48
N PRO A 15 27.77 -5.73 9.60
CA PRO A 15 27.00 -6.39 10.66
C PRO A 15 25.67 -6.96 10.16
N THR A 16 24.97 -6.21 9.30
CA THR A 16 23.70 -6.62 8.69
C THR A 16 23.89 -7.75 7.70
N ILE A 17 24.95 -7.72 6.87
CA ILE A 17 25.31 -8.85 5.99
C ILE A 17 25.56 -10.11 6.82
N LYS A 18 26.31 -10.00 7.92
CA LYS A 18 26.54 -11.14 8.83
C LYS A 18 25.25 -11.61 9.50
N TYR A 19 24.30 -10.72 9.76
CA TYR A 19 22.99 -11.10 10.27
C TYR A 19 22.21 -11.90 9.22
N TYR A 20 22.09 -11.42 7.98
CA TYR A 20 21.42 -12.16 6.91
C TYR A 20 22.05 -13.53 6.61
N LEU A 21 23.38 -13.66 6.73
CA LEU A 21 24.05 -14.96 6.64
C LEU A 21 23.64 -15.93 7.76
N ARG A 22 23.41 -15.43 9.00
CA ARG A 22 22.98 -16.25 10.14
C ARG A 22 21.52 -16.66 10.03
N GLU A 23 20.67 -15.76 9.56
CA GLU A 23 19.23 -16.01 9.37
C GLU A 23 18.92 -16.77 8.07
N GLY A 24 19.92 -17.17 7.29
CA GLY A 24 19.73 -17.89 6.03
C GLY A 24 19.23 -17.05 4.85
N LEU A 25 19.00 -15.74 5.05
CA LEU A 25 18.55 -14.81 4.00
C LEU A 25 19.59 -14.57 2.91
N LEU A 26 20.87 -14.85 3.18
CA LEU A 26 21.96 -14.77 2.20
C LEU A 26 22.75 -16.08 2.22
N PRO A 27 23.03 -16.71 1.06
CA PRO A 27 23.89 -17.88 1.00
C PRO A 27 25.30 -17.60 1.55
N ALA A 28 25.94 -18.65 2.08
CA ALA A 28 27.32 -18.55 2.54
C ALA A 28 28.28 -18.26 1.36
N GLY A 29 29.26 -17.40 1.58
CA GLY A 29 30.32 -17.17 0.62
C GLY A 29 31.26 -18.38 0.51
N GLU A 30 31.92 -18.52 -0.63
CA GLU A 30 32.89 -19.58 -0.88
C GLU A 30 34.13 -19.37 -0.01
N LEU A 31 34.46 -20.34 0.85
CA LEU A 31 35.65 -20.23 1.71
C LEU A 31 36.92 -20.25 0.86
N THR A 32 37.73 -19.19 0.97
CA THR A 32 39.05 -19.11 0.32
C THR A 32 40.20 -19.32 1.30
N SER A 33 39.94 -19.26 2.60
CA SER A 33 40.85 -19.61 3.71
C SER A 33 40.05 -19.75 5.01
N PRO A 34 40.62 -20.25 6.13
CA PRO A 34 39.89 -20.42 7.39
C PRO A 34 39.14 -19.17 7.90
N ASN A 35 39.62 -17.97 7.56
CA ASN A 35 39.03 -16.69 7.98
C ASN A 35 38.62 -15.79 6.81
N GLN A 36 38.50 -16.33 5.58
CA GLN A 36 38.11 -15.53 4.40
C GLN A 36 37.11 -16.27 3.54
N ALA A 37 36.10 -15.54 3.08
CA ALA A 37 35.12 -15.99 2.11
C ALA A 37 35.08 -15.03 0.91
N HIS A 38 34.80 -15.60 -0.26
CA HIS A 38 34.52 -14.89 -1.50
C HIS A 38 33.00 -14.84 -1.74
N TYR A 39 32.50 -13.67 -2.09
CA TYR A 39 31.11 -13.43 -2.42
C TYR A 39 30.97 -13.06 -3.91
N GLY A 40 30.11 -13.74 -4.64
CA GLY A 40 29.85 -13.49 -6.06
C GLY A 40 28.85 -12.34 -6.31
N ALA A 41 28.61 -12.03 -7.59
CA ALA A 41 27.63 -11.04 -8.02
C ALA A 41 26.18 -11.39 -7.60
N GLY A 42 25.85 -12.68 -7.45
CA GLY A 42 24.56 -13.13 -6.93
C GLY A 42 24.29 -12.65 -5.49
N HIS A 43 25.33 -12.60 -4.65
CA HIS A 43 25.18 -12.08 -3.28
C HIS A 43 24.87 -10.58 -3.27
N GLU A 44 25.51 -9.82 -4.16
CA GLU A 44 25.25 -8.39 -4.30
C GLU A 44 23.83 -8.12 -4.82
N ARG A 45 23.36 -8.88 -5.81
CA ARG A 45 21.98 -8.79 -6.33
C ARG A 45 20.96 -9.10 -5.24
N ARG A 46 21.11 -10.22 -4.52
CA ARG A 46 20.21 -10.61 -3.43
C ARG A 46 20.16 -9.58 -2.31
N LEU A 47 21.29 -8.98 -1.93
CA LEU A 47 21.32 -7.90 -0.94
C LEU A 47 20.57 -6.64 -1.40
N ARG A 48 20.63 -6.30 -2.69
CA ARG A 48 19.86 -5.18 -3.25
C ARG A 48 18.36 -5.49 -3.28
N LEU A 49 17.99 -6.73 -3.59
CA LEU A 49 16.61 -7.19 -3.57
C LEU A 49 16.03 -7.12 -2.15
N ILE A 50 16.72 -7.71 -1.16
CA ILE A 50 16.30 -7.65 0.27
C ILE A 50 16.04 -6.21 0.69
N ARG A 51 16.96 -5.29 0.34
CA ARG A 51 16.79 -3.87 0.67
C ARG A 51 15.59 -3.25 -0.05
N ALA A 52 15.37 -3.54 -1.33
CA ALA A 52 14.23 -3.01 -2.05
C ALA A 52 12.90 -3.47 -1.44
N LEU A 53 12.80 -4.77 -1.11
CA LEU A 53 11.59 -5.35 -0.49
C LEU A 53 11.36 -4.82 0.93
N LEU A 54 12.42 -4.59 1.70
CA LEU A 54 12.33 -4.05 3.06
C LEU A 54 12.02 -2.54 3.06
N ASP A 55 12.84 -1.74 2.37
CA ASP A 55 12.81 -0.28 2.48
C ASP A 55 11.66 0.35 1.70
N VAL A 56 11.33 -0.22 0.54
CA VAL A 56 10.29 0.31 -0.37
C VAL A 56 9.06 -0.57 -0.34
N GLY A 57 9.24 -1.88 -0.38
CA GLY A 57 8.15 -2.86 -0.34
C GLY A 57 7.45 -2.97 1.01
N GLY A 58 8.11 -2.56 2.10
CA GLY A 58 7.53 -2.62 3.45
C GLY A 58 7.40 -4.05 4.01
N LEU A 59 7.99 -5.06 3.35
CA LEU A 59 7.91 -6.44 3.83
C LEU A 59 8.71 -6.61 5.12
N SER A 60 8.20 -7.46 6.00
CA SER A 60 8.96 -7.94 7.14
C SER A 60 10.13 -8.82 6.69
N LEU A 61 11.20 -8.91 7.50
CA LEU A 61 12.30 -9.82 7.21
C LEU A 61 11.87 -11.29 7.17
N ALA A 62 10.83 -11.66 7.93
CA ALA A 62 10.27 -13.00 7.90
C ALA A 62 9.64 -13.31 6.54
N SER A 63 8.77 -12.41 6.05
CA SER A 63 8.14 -12.52 4.72
C SER A 63 9.18 -12.50 3.59
N ILE A 64 10.24 -11.68 3.72
CA ILE A 64 11.35 -11.70 2.77
C ILE A 64 12.03 -13.07 2.75
N GLY A 65 12.19 -13.73 3.90
CA GLY A 65 12.73 -15.08 3.99
C GLY A 65 11.89 -16.10 3.23
N GLU A 66 10.58 -16.10 3.43
CA GLU A 66 9.65 -16.99 2.71
C GLU A 66 9.71 -16.79 1.20
N VAL A 67 9.69 -15.52 0.75
CA VAL A 67 9.81 -15.17 -0.67
C VAL A 67 11.13 -15.69 -1.25
N LEU A 68 12.24 -15.46 -0.54
CA LEU A 68 13.57 -15.88 -0.98
C LEU A 68 13.73 -17.41 -1.01
N GLU A 69 13.11 -18.14 -0.09
CA GLU A 69 13.12 -19.60 -0.06
C GLU A 69 12.43 -20.17 -1.30
N VAL A 70 11.26 -19.64 -1.66
CA VAL A 70 10.54 -20.07 -2.87
C VAL A 70 11.26 -19.64 -4.14
N MET A 71 11.96 -18.49 -4.13
CA MET A 71 12.84 -18.09 -5.23
C MET A 71 14.01 -19.04 -5.45
N ASP A 72 14.55 -19.63 -4.38
CA ASP A 72 15.69 -20.54 -4.45
C ASP A 72 15.27 -21.97 -4.87
N ASP A 73 13.96 -22.29 -4.89
CA ASP A 73 13.43 -23.56 -5.35
C ASP A 73 13.02 -23.50 -6.84
N PRO A 74 13.83 -24.10 -7.74
CA PRO A 74 13.52 -24.08 -9.16
C PRO A 74 12.27 -24.90 -9.48
N GLU A 75 11.71 -25.78 -8.65
CA GLU A 75 10.53 -26.55 -9.08
C GLU A 75 9.20 -25.81 -8.82
N GLN A 76 9.25 -24.64 -8.16
CA GLN A 76 8.02 -23.91 -7.82
C GLN A 76 7.42 -23.18 -9.04
N PRO A 77 6.09 -23.26 -9.23
CA PRO A 77 5.43 -22.52 -10.28
C PRO A 77 5.29 -21.03 -9.89
N VAL A 78 5.47 -20.15 -10.89
CA VAL A 78 5.52 -18.67 -10.72
C VAL A 78 4.29 -18.10 -9.99
N HIS A 79 3.11 -18.67 -10.20
CA HIS A 79 1.88 -18.21 -9.53
C HIS A 79 1.95 -18.35 -8.00
N LYS A 80 2.70 -19.33 -7.48
CA LYS A 80 2.84 -19.54 -6.03
C LYS A 80 3.77 -18.51 -5.40
N VAL A 81 4.83 -18.12 -6.10
CA VAL A 81 5.72 -17.02 -5.69
C VAL A 81 4.94 -15.71 -5.66
N LEU A 82 4.11 -15.46 -6.67
CA LEU A 82 3.24 -14.29 -6.73
C LEU A 82 2.29 -14.22 -5.53
N GLY A 83 1.69 -15.36 -5.15
CA GLY A 83 0.86 -15.46 -3.95
C GLY A 83 1.62 -15.00 -2.69
N ILE A 84 2.76 -15.61 -2.39
CA ILE A 84 3.55 -15.27 -1.18
C ILE A 84 4.02 -13.80 -1.19
N ALA A 85 4.43 -13.29 -2.35
CA ALA A 85 4.81 -11.89 -2.48
C ALA A 85 3.62 -10.95 -2.19
N ALA A 86 2.42 -11.30 -2.67
CA ALA A 86 1.18 -10.57 -2.39
C ALA A 86 0.80 -10.66 -0.91
N ASP A 87 0.96 -11.81 -0.26
CA ASP A 87 0.69 -11.98 1.18
C ASP A 87 1.53 -11.04 2.04
N GLY A 88 2.81 -10.86 1.68
CA GLY A 88 3.75 -10.04 2.45
C GLY A 88 3.50 -8.53 2.38
N VAL A 89 2.80 -8.04 1.35
CA VAL A 89 2.42 -6.62 1.18
C VAL A 89 1.00 -6.32 1.64
N THR A 90 0.17 -7.37 1.69
CA THR A 90 -1.21 -7.26 2.09
C THR A 90 -1.31 -7.17 3.62
N PRO A 91 -1.91 -6.11 4.18
CA PRO A 91 -2.15 -6.06 5.62
C PRO A 91 -2.97 -7.26 6.06
N ALA A 92 -2.48 -8.02 7.04
CA ALA A 92 -3.22 -9.12 7.63
C ALA A 92 -4.49 -8.56 8.30
N GLY A 93 -5.59 -8.54 7.56
CA GLY A 93 -6.91 -8.20 8.06
C GLY A 93 -7.41 -9.30 8.97
N GLY A 94 -7.05 -9.24 10.25
CA GLY A 94 -7.62 -10.08 11.30
C GLY A 94 -9.03 -9.62 11.64
N GLU A 95 -9.94 -9.65 10.67
CA GLU A 95 -11.35 -9.36 10.94
C GLU A 95 -11.99 -10.59 11.58
N GLU A 96 -12.66 -10.39 12.72
CA GLU A 96 -13.51 -11.42 13.32
C GLU A 96 -14.61 -11.79 12.31
N ALA A 97 -14.81 -13.09 12.13
CA ALA A 97 -15.84 -13.60 11.23
C ALA A 97 -17.21 -13.00 11.59
N GLY A 98 -17.83 -12.33 10.63
CA GLY A 98 -19.12 -11.66 10.76
C GLY A 98 -19.89 -11.69 9.44
N PRO A 99 -21.20 -11.42 9.45
CA PRO A 99 -22.05 -11.51 8.26
C PRO A 99 -21.54 -10.60 7.13
N GLU A 100 -21.01 -9.42 7.44
CA GLU A 100 -20.47 -8.49 6.44
C GLU A 100 -19.25 -9.02 5.70
N LEU A 101 -18.45 -9.88 6.34
CA LEU A 101 -17.28 -10.51 5.74
C LEU A 101 -17.69 -11.65 4.79
N GLU A 102 -18.71 -12.44 5.14
CA GLU A 102 -19.19 -13.48 4.23
C GLU A 102 -19.88 -12.88 3.00
N GLU A 103 -20.70 -11.84 3.18
CA GLU A 103 -21.25 -11.07 2.05
C GLU A 103 -20.13 -10.47 1.17
N ALA A 104 -19.04 -10.00 1.78
CA ALA A 104 -17.88 -9.51 1.04
C ALA A 104 -17.17 -10.61 0.25
N ARG A 105 -17.00 -11.80 0.82
CA ARG A 105 -16.39 -12.95 0.12
C ARG A 105 -17.22 -13.39 -1.07
N GLU A 106 -18.54 -13.44 -0.92
CA GLU A 106 -19.46 -13.74 -2.04
C GLU A 106 -19.29 -12.72 -3.17
N GLU A 107 -19.24 -11.42 -2.85
CA GLU A 107 -19.03 -10.36 -3.86
C GLU A 107 -17.66 -10.47 -4.54
N VAL A 108 -16.60 -10.82 -3.80
CA VAL A 108 -15.27 -11.08 -4.37
C VAL A 108 -15.31 -12.29 -5.30
N ALA A 109 -15.92 -13.39 -4.89
CA ALA A 109 -16.04 -14.59 -5.72
C ALA A 109 -16.81 -14.27 -7.02
N GLU A 110 -17.90 -13.50 -6.93
CA GLU A 110 -18.61 -13.03 -8.11
C GLU A 110 -17.75 -12.14 -9.02
N LEU A 111 -16.96 -11.22 -8.45
CA LEU A 111 -16.03 -10.40 -9.23
C LEU A 111 -15.04 -11.26 -10.00
N LEU A 112 -14.39 -12.22 -9.33
CA LEU A 112 -13.42 -13.12 -9.96
C LEU A 112 -14.05 -13.89 -11.13
N LEU A 113 -15.26 -14.42 -10.92
CA LEU A 113 -16.02 -15.13 -11.96
C LEU A 113 -16.38 -14.21 -13.13
N ARG A 114 -16.97 -13.03 -12.88
CA ARG A 114 -17.38 -12.09 -13.94
C ARG A 114 -16.20 -11.60 -14.78
N ARG A 115 -15.03 -11.44 -14.15
CA ARG A 115 -13.79 -11.01 -14.81
C ARG A 115 -13.02 -12.15 -15.47
N GLY A 116 -13.37 -13.40 -15.18
CA GLY A 116 -12.63 -14.58 -15.64
C GLY A 116 -11.22 -14.66 -15.03
N TRP A 117 -11.02 -14.10 -13.83
CA TRP A 117 -9.72 -14.15 -13.15
C TRP A 117 -9.51 -15.53 -12.51
N HIS A 118 -8.36 -16.14 -12.80
CA HIS A 118 -7.97 -17.44 -12.24
C HIS A 118 -7.24 -17.28 -10.89
N ALA A 119 -7.83 -16.52 -9.97
CA ALA A 119 -7.36 -16.40 -8.59
C ALA A 119 -8.13 -17.36 -7.67
N ASP A 120 -7.50 -17.79 -6.58
CA ASP A 120 -8.18 -18.59 -5.55
C ASP A 120 -9.11 -17.67 -4.74
N GLU A 121 -10.40 -18.02 -4.66
CA GLU A 121 -11.42 -17.30 -3.89
C GLU A 121 -11.13 -17.29 -2.38
N ARG A 122 -10.35 -18.26 -1.88
CA ARG A 122 -9.88 -18.33 -0.49
C ARG A 122 -8.42 -17.93 -0.34
N GLY A 123 -7.82 -17.41 -1.41
CA GLY A 123 -6.48 -16.85 -1.37
C GLY A 123 -6.43 -15.57 -0.55
N SER A 124 -5.27 -15.27 0.00
CA SER A 124 -4.98 -14.03 0.75
C SER A 124 -5.46 -12.73 0.09
N ALA A 125 -5.26 -12.60 -1.23
CA ALA A 125 -5.67 -11.42 -1.98
C ALA A 125 -7.20 -11.27 -2.02
N ALA A 126 -7.93 -12.39 -2.16
CA ALA A 126 -9.38 -12.41 -2.10
C ALA A 126 -9.88 -12.08 -0.68
N GLU A 127 -9.29 -12.69 0.34
CA GLU A 127 -9.60 -12.42 1.75
C GLU A 127 -9.32 -10.97 2.15
N SER A 128 -8.23 -10.38 1.63
CA SER A 128 -7.93 -8.97 1.88
C SER A 128 -8.93 -8.04 1.23
N LEU A 129 -9.29 -8.29 -0.03
CA LEU A 129 -10.32 -7.52 -0.70
C LEU A 129 -11.66 -7.65 0.05
N ALA A 130 -12.02 -8.85 0.48
CA ALA A 130 -13.22 -9.09 1.27
C ALA A 130 -13.18 -8.29 2.59
N GLY A 131 -12.05 -8.29 3.31
CA GLY A 131 -11.85 -7.48 4.50
C GLY A 131 -12.00 -5.97 4.23
N VAL A 132 -11.44 -5.45 3.14
CA VAL A 132 -11.62 -4.03 2.75
C VAL A 132 -13.10 -3.71 2.48
N LEU A 133 -13.81 -4.57 1.76
CA LEU A 133 -15.23 -4.38 1.49
C LEU A 133 -16.06 -4.42 2.78
N ALA A 134 -15.80 -5.38 3.66
CA ALA A 134 -16.46 -5.50 4.96
C ALA A 134 -16.19 -4.26 5.85
N ALA A 135 -14.95 -3.78 5.90
CA ALA A 135 -14.57 -2.56 6.61
C ALA A 135 -15.29 -1.31 6.05
N LEU A 136 -15.38 -1.17 4.72
CA LEU A 136 -16.12 -0.08 4.08
C LEU A 136 -17.61 -0.11 4.45
N ARG A 137 -18.23 -1.30 4.48
CA ARG A 137 -19.63 -1.46 4.92
C ARG A 137 -19.82 -1.03 6.36
N ARG A 138 -18.98 -1.53 7.28
CA ARG A 138 -19.06 -1.18 8.71
C ARG A 138 -18.85 0.33 8.94
N ALA A 139 -18.03 0.97 8.11
CA ALA A 139 -17.82 2.42 8.14
C ALA A 139 -18.96 3.23 7.47
N GLY A 140 -20.00 2.60 6.93
CA GLY A 140 -21.12 3.27 6.26
C GLY A 140 -20.80 3.77 4.84
N HIS A 141 -19.72 3.28 4.23
CA HIS A 141 -19.24 3.70 2.91
C HIS A 141 -19.61 2.69 1.81
N SER A 142 -20.76 2.03 1.88
CA SER A 142 -21.21 1.04 0.88
C SER A 142 -21.30 1.62 -0.54
N GLY A 143 -21.56 2.92 -0.70
CA GLY A 143 -21.54 3.57 -2.01
C GLY A 143 -20.15 3.61 -2.66
N TYR A 144 -19.08 3.51 -1.86
CA TYR A 144 -17.71 3.43 -2.36
C TYR A 144 -17.40 2.05 -2.97
N ILE A 145 -18.10 1.00 -2.52
CA ILE A 145 -17.97 -0.36 -3.08
C ILE A 145 -18.39 -0.39 -4.55
N ALA A 146 -19.29 0.50 -4.98
CA ALA A 146 -19.66 0.63 -6.39
C ALA A 146 -18.48 1.03 -7.31
N LEU A 147 -17.35 1.48 -6.75
CA LEU A 147 -16.13 1.74 -7.52
C LEU A 147 -15.31 0.47 -7.81
N LEU A 148 -15.72 -0.70 -7.30
CA LEU A 148 -14.95 -1.95 -7.43
C LEU A 148 -14.57 -2.26 -8.88
N ASP A 149 -15.51 -2.09 -9.82
CA ASP A 149 -15.23 -2.29 -11.25
C ASP A 149 -14.24 -1.27 -11.82
N VAL A 150 -14.24 -0.03 -11.33
CA VAL A 150 -13.26 1.00 -11.74
C VAL A 150 -11.86 0.62 -11.27
N TYR A 151 -11.73 0.09 -10.05
CA TYR A 151 -10.45 -0.41 -9.53
C TYR A 151 -9.98 -1.64 -10.31
N ALA A 152 -10.89 -2.57 -10.64
CA ALA A 152 -10.56 -3.75 -11.43
C ALA A 152 -10.11 -3.39 -12.86
N ASP A 153 -10.80 -2.45 -13.51
CA ASP A 153 -10.43 -1.94 -14.85
C ASP A 153 -9.04 -1.29 -14.87
N ALA A 154 -8.63 -0.65 -13.77
CA ALA A 154 -7.30 -0.07 -13.63
C ALA A 154 -6.23 -1.13 -13.32
N ALA A 155 -6.58 -2.20 -12.59
CA ALA A 155 -5.66 -3.25 -12.18
C ALA A 155 -5.22 -4.15 -13.35
N GLU A 156 -6.12 -4.48 -14.29
CA GLU A 156 -5.80 -5.42 -15.38
C GLU A 156 -4.67 -4.94 -16.32
N PRO A 157 -4.66 -3.69 -16.83
CA PRO A 157 -3.56 -3.20 -17.67
C PRO A 157 -2.23 -3.13 -16.91
N LEU A 158 -2.28 -2.81 -15.61
CA LEU A 158 -1.09 -2.76 -14.75
C LEU A 158 -0.50 -4.15 -14.57
N ALA A 159 -1.31 -5.13 -14.16
CA ALA A 159 -0.88 -6.52 -13.98
C ALA A 159 -0.29 -7.10 -15.28
N ARG A 160 -0.88 -6.78 -16.43
CA ARG A 160 -0.35 -7.18 -17.75
C ARG A 160 1.02 -6.56 -18.02
N ALA A 161 1.17 -5.26 -17.80
CA ALA A 161 2.43 -4.55 -18.02
C ALA A 161 3.56 -5.08 -17.11
N ASP A 162 3.24 -5.40 -15.86
CA ASP A 162 4.18 -5.97 -14.90
C ASP A 162 4.62 -7.39 -15.32
N LEU A 163 3.69 -8.24 -15.76
CA LEU A 163 4.03 -9.56 -16.27
C LEU A 163 4.78 -9.51 -17.61
N ASP A 164 4.49 -8.55 -18.49
CA ASP A 164 5.25 -8.32 -19.74
C ASP A 164 6.70 -7.89 -19.45
N TYR A 165 6.94 -7.17 -18.35
CA TYR A 165 8.30 -6.84 -17.90
C TYR A 165 9.06 -8.08 -17.46
N VAL A 166 8.39 -8.99 -16.72
CA VAL A 166 8.95 -10.28 -16.30
C VAL A 166 9.33 -11.13 -17.52
N GLN A 167 8.41 -11.33 -18.48
CA GLN A 167 8.62 -12.22 -19.63
C GLN A 167 9.80 -11.81 -20.53
N ARG A 168 10.18 -10.53 -20.57
CA ARG A 168 11.25 -10.02 -21.45
C ARG A 168 12.68 -10.31 -20.96
N ARG A 169 12.88 -10.79 -19.72
CA ARG A 169 14.20 -11.19 -19.20
C ARG A 169 14.31 -12.72 -19.14
N VAL A 170 15.03 -13.28 -20.11
CA VAL A 170 14.95 -14.71 -20.54
C VAL A 170 15.91 -15.64 -19.77
N ALA A 171 15.96 -15.56 -18.45
CA ALA A 171 16.55 -16.62 -17.62
C ALA A 171 15.60 -16.89 -16.45
N ARG A 172 15.33 -18.17 -16.14
CA ARG A 172 14.31 -18.54 -15.15
C ARG A 172 14.64 -18.01 -13.76
N GLU A 173 15.93 -17.90 -13.46
CA GLU A 173 16.43 -17.31 -12.21
C GLU A 173 16.07 -15.81 -12.11
N ASP A 174 15.95 -15.10 -13.25
CA ASP A 174 15.57 -13.68 -13.29
C ASP A 174 14.04 -13.46 -13.33
N LEU A 175 13.27 -14.47 -13.74
CA LEU A 175 11.80 -14.39 -13.81
C LEU A 175 11.18 -14.26 -12.42
N VAL A 176 11.61 -15.11 -11.49
CA VAL A 176 11.02 -15.15 -10.13
C VAL A 176 11.35 -13.87 -9.36
N GLU A 177 12.62 -13.42 -9.42
CA GLU A 177 13.05 -12.13 -8.87
C GLU A 177 12.24 -10.97 -9.47
N SER A 178 12.02 -10.97 -10.79
CA SER A 178 11.25 -9.93 -11.47
C SER A 178 9.77 -9.92 -11.08
N VAL A 179 9.17 -11.09 -10.80
CA VAL A 179 7.76 -11.19 -10.34
C VAL A 179 7.62 -10.62 -8.95
N VAL A 180 8.52 -10.99 -8.04
CA VAL A 180 8.53 -10.46 -6.67
C VAL A 180 8.70 -8.94 -6.68
N VAL A 181 9.65 -8.43 -7.47
CA VAL A 181 9.85 -6.99 -7.64
C VAL A 181 8.62 -6.31 -8.23
N GLY A 182 8.03 -6.88 -9.28
CA GLY A 182 6.84 -6.35 -9.94
C GLY A 182 5.64 -6.29 -8.99
N THR A 183 5.44 -7.32 -8.17
CA THR A 183 4.33 -7.38 -7.22
C THR A 183 4.52 -6.37 -6.09
N VAL A 184 5.67 -6.45 -5.41
CA VAL A 184 5.92 -5.67 -4.19
C VAL A 184 6.21 -4.20 -4.51
N LEU A 185 7.15 -3.95 -5.43
CA LEU A 185 7.49 -2.56 -5.80
C LEU A 185 6.44 -1.95 -6.73
N GLY A 186 5.76 -2.76 -7.54
CA GLY A 186 4.65 -2.29 -8.37
C GLY A 186 3.48 -1.80 -7.55
N GLU A 187 3.13 -2.49 -6.45
CA GLU A 187 2.11 -1.99 -5.52
C GLU A 187 2.50 -0.66 -4.88
N ALA A 188 3.74 -0.53 -4.40
CA ALA A 188 4.25 0.73 -3.85
C ALA A 188 4.20 1.87 -4.90
N MET A 189 4.60 1.58 -6.13
CA MET A 189 4.56 2.50 -7.26
C MET A 189 3.11 2.92 -7.59
N PHE A 190 2.19 1.97 -7.70
CA PHE A 190 0.78 2.23 -7.99
C PHE A 190 0.13 3.05 -6.88
N GLY A 191 0.37 2.69 -5.61
CA GLY A 191 -0.11 3.46 -4.46
C GLY A 191 0.38 4.90 -4.48
N ALA A 192 1.64 5.15 -4.84
CA ALA A 192 2.18 6.51 -4.99
C ALA A 192 1.54 7.27 -6.15
N LEU A 193 1.43 6.65 -7.34
CA LEU A 193 0.79 7.25 -8.51
C LEU A 193 -0.68 7.58 -8.26
N ARG A 194 -1.42 6.67 -7.60
CA ARG A 194 -2.82 6.90 -7.22
C ARG A 194 -2.97 8.09 -6.28
N ARG A 195 -2.09 8.22 -5.29
CA ARG A 195 -2.07 9.39 -4.38
C ARG A 195 -1.79 10.68 -5.15
N LEU A 196 -0.83 10.69 -6.07
CA LEU A 196 -0.53 11.85 -6.91
C LEU A 196 -1.72 12.22 -7.81
N ALA A 197 -2.37 11.22 -8.42
CA ALA A 197 -3.56 11.44 -9.23
C ALA A 197 -4.73 12.00 -8.40
N HIS A 198 -4.92 11.54 -7.17
CA HIS A 198 -5.90 12.10 -6.24
C HIS A 198 -5.62 13.58 -5.95
N ILE A 199 -4.36 13.95 -5.71
CA ILE A 199 -3.96 15.34 -5.47
C ILE A 199 -4.30 16.21 -6.69
N ASP A 200 -3.92 15.79 -7.90
CA ASP A 200 -4.20 16.55 -9.13
C ASP A 200 -5.72 16.66 -9.42
N VAL A 201 -6.46 15.55 -9.32
CA VAL A 201 -7.91 15.55 -9.56
C VAL A 201 -8.64 16.40 -8.51
N SER A 202 -8.23 16.32 -7.24
CA SER A 202 -8.77 17.16 -6.16
C SER A 202 -8.54 18.64 -6.45
N TYR A 203 -7.30 19.02 -6.81
CA TYR A 203 -6.97 20.39 -7.19
C TYR A 203 -7.83 20.88 -8.36
N ARG A 204 -7.99 20.06 -9.41
CA ARG A 204 -8.82 20.41 -10.57
C ARG A 204 -10.30 20.55 -10.24
N ARG A 205 -10.80 19.70 -9.35
CA ARG A 205 -12.23 19.64 -9.01
C ARG A 205 -12.63 20.74 -8.03
N PHE A 206 -11.80 21.00 -7.02
CA PHE A 206 -12.17 21.82 -5.86
C PHE A 206 -11.41 23.14 -5.76
N GLU A 207 -10.23 23.26 -6.36
CA GLU A 207 -9.35 24.44 -6.19
C GLU A 207 -9.03 25.16 -7.50
N SER A 208 -9.47 24.65 -8.66
CA SER A 208 -9.24 25.34 -9.92
C SER A 208 -10.02 26.65 -10.00
N PRO A 209 -9.40 27.74 -10.50
CA PRO A 209 -10.02 29.07 -10.57
C PRO A 209 -11.37 29.09 -11.27
N GLN A 210 -11.61 28.18 -12.23
CA GLN A 210 -12.87 28.04 -12.96
C GLN A 210 -14.06 27.61 -12.09
N ASN A 211 -13.82 26.92 -10.96
CA ASN A 211 -14.85 26.50 -9.99
C ASN A 211 -14.93 27.42 -8.77
N LEU A 212 -13.91 28.26 -8.55
CA LEU A 212 -13.92 29.32 -7.53
C LEU A 212 -14.52 30.64 -8.06
N SER A 213 -14.75 30.75 -9.36
CA SER A 213 -15.34 31.92 -10.03
C SER A 213 -16.78 31.67 -10.55
N GLY A 214 -17.62 30.98 -9.77
CA GLY A 214 -19.07 31.08 -9.93
C GLY A 214 -19.56 32.43 -9.38
N PRO A 215 -20.64 33.05 -9.91
CA PRO A 215 -21.11 34.33 -9.41
C PRO A 215 -21.47 34.19 -7.94
N VAL A 216 -20.76 34.92 -7.08
CA VAL A 216 -21.23 35.19 -5.72
C VAL A 216 -22.39 36.15 -5.89
N ASP A 217 -23.63 35.66 -5.84
CA ASP A 217 -24.82 36.50 -5.80
C ASP A 217 -24.71 37.43 -4.58
N PRO A 218 -24.57 38.75 -4.77
CA PRO A 218 -24.52 39.68 -3.66
C PRO A 218 -25.93 40.24 -3.48
N GLU A 219 -26.91 39.43 -3.08
CA GLU A 219 -28.19 39.93 -2.54
C GLU A 219 -29.09 38.79 -2.06
N GLY A 220 -29.28 38.70 -0.74
CA GLY A 220 -30.41 38.02 -0.10
C GLY A 220 -31.26 39.06 0.62
N PRO A 221 -32.58 39.15 0.37
CA PRO A 221 -33.42 40.22 0.90
C PRO A 221 -33.98 39.83 2.28
N HIS A 222 -33.62 40.58 3.32
CA HIS A 222 -34.47 40.74 4.50
C HIS A 222 -34.32 42.15 5.07
N ALA A 223 -35.08 43.07 4.48
CA ALA A 223 -35.53 44.28 5.13
C ALA A 223 -37.04 44.15 5.42
N MET A 224 -37.47 44.82 6.49
CA MET A 224 -38.83 44.96 7.05
C MET A 224 -39.11 43.94 8.16
N GLU A 225 -39.50 44.33 9.39
CA GLU A 225 -40.45 45.40 9.74
C GLU A 225 -40.07 46.18 11.03
N GLU A 226 -40.35 47.49 10.98
CA GLU A 226 -40.59 48.36 12.13
C GLU A 226 -41.97 48.05 12.75
N GLY A 227 -42.12 48.14 14.07
CA GLY A 227 -43.45 48.05 14.69
C GLY A 227 -43.56 48.00 16.22
N ALA A 228 -43.16 49.08 16.90
CA ALA A 228 -43.77 49.65 18.11
C ALA A 228 -44.11 48.80 19.36
N GLY A 229 -43.60 49.24 20.53
CA GLY A 229 -44.43 49.29 21.75
C GLY A 229 -43.74 49.10 23.11
N GLY A 230 -43.35 50.22 23.75
CA GLY A 230 -43.69 50.45 25.16
C GLY A 230 -42.67 50.11 26.27
N GLY A 231 -41.85 51.10 26.64
CA GLY A 231 -41.82 51.71 27.98
C GLY A 231 -41.34 50.90 29.20
N GLY A 232 -40.28 51.40 29.85
CA GLY A 232 -40.00 51.09 31.26
C GLY A 232 -38.58 51.46 31.71
N ALA A 233 -38.45 52.59 32.41
CA ALA A 233 -37.20 53.12 32.96
C ALA A 233 -36.86 52.56 34.36
N GLY A 234 -35.60 52.69 34.78
CA GLY A 234 -35.10 52.51 36.15
C GLY A 234 -33.78 51.72 36.14
N ASP A 235 -32.61 52.34 36.11
CA ASP A 235 -31.87 53.00 37.22
C ASP A 235 -31.16 52.02 38.19
N ALA A 236 -29.90 52.37 38.48
CA ALA A 236 -29.02 52.00 39.58
C ALA A 236 -28.43 50.57 39.66
N GLY A 237 -27.11 50.52 39.86
CA GLY A 237 -26.46 49.37 40.48
C GLY A 237 -24.96 49.21 40.19
N ALA A 238 -24.13 49.89 40.96
CA ALA A 238 -22.66 49.78 40.97
C ALA A 238 -22.13 48.47 41.60
N GLY A 239 -20.85 48.16 41.35
CA GLY A 239 -20.02 47.18 42.09
C GLY A 239 -19.32 46.21 41.14
N GLY A 240 -18.00 46.34 40.89
CA GLY A 240 -16.93 45.80 41.74
C GLY A 240 -16.56 44.39 41.24
N GLY A 241 -15.32 43.97 41.01
CA GLY A 241 -14.01 44.51 41.27
C GLY A 241 -12.98 43.70 40.47
N VAL A 242 -11.75 44.21 40.50
CA VAL A 242 -10.56 43.76 39.79
C VAL A 242 -9.90 42.59 40.55
N GLU A 243 -9.02 41.87 39.83
CA GLU A 243 -7.86 41.08 40.30
C GLU A 243 -7.96 39.56 40.17
N ALA A 244 -7.25 39.05 39.15
CA ALA A 244 -6.59 37.77 39.20
C ALA A 244 -5.09 38.04 38.97
N GLY A 245 -4.30 37.93 40.04
CA GLY A 245 -2.85 37.79 39.98
C GLY A 245 -2.47 36.34 40.25
N GLY A 246 -1.30 35.93 39.75
CA GLY A 246 -0.60 34.70 40.14
C GLY A 246 -0.47 33.69 39.01
#